data_AF-A0A832CIV7-F1
#
_entry.id   AF-A0A832CIV7-F1
#
_cell.length_a   1.000
_cell.length_b   1.000
_cell.length_c   1.000
_cell.angle_alpha   90.00
_cell.angle_beta   90.00
_cell.angle_gamma   90.00
#
_symmetry.space_group_name_H-M   'P 1'
#
loop_
_entity.id
_entity.type
_entity.pdbx_description
1 polymer ?
#
loop_
_entity_poly.entity_id
_entity_poly.type
_entity_poly.pdbx_seq_one_letter_code
_entity_poly.pdbx_strand_id
1 'polypeptide(L)'
;MIWAILAVLTIFANPGDTISLELQQPAYVVLEDPCMFFESTLNNSANLSEGSHLIKVGILCTPGEKKIEANGEIIAVVKVEKASENVIANYTSQVERKAVALEKELNKTIAELERTKEELKKNQEAMKKLENEKDLLEIELSLVKDNLNILQAKYNALSQDLETKRAKIEQMEEEIKMLSSQSQTFRASTFFLVSIFIGSFVAVLMMTRRP
;
A
#
# COMPACT_ATOMS: atom_id res chain seq x y z
N MET A 1 43.88 48.65 26.67
CA MET A 1 42.65 49.12 27.35
C MET A 1 42.02 50.15 26.41
N ILE A 2 41.29 49.67 25.40
CA ILE A 2 40.68 50.53 24.38
C ILE A 2 39.25 50.79 24.85
N TRP A 3 39.01 51.99 25.36
CA TRP A 3 37.66 52.50 25.60
C TRP A 3 37.01 52.73 24.24
N ALA A 4 36.25 51.75 23.76
CA ALA A 4 35.32 51.97 22.66
C ALA A 4 34.13 52.73 23.24
N ILE A 5 34.05 54.02 22.95
CA ILE A 5 32.86 54.83 23.22
C ILE A 5 31.77 54.28 22.31
N LEU A 6 30.89 53.42 22.85
CA LEU A 6 29.68 52.98 22.15
C LEU A 6 28.78 54.22 22.01
N ALA A 7 28.76 54.79 20.82
CA ALA A 7 27.79 55.84 20.51
C ALA A 7 26.41 55.18 20.51
N VAL A 8 25.57 55.53 21.48
CA VAL A 8 24.17 55.09 21.52
C VAL A 8 23.47 55.65 20.28
N LEU A 9 23.07 54.76 19.37
CA LEU A 9 22.38 55.15 18.15
C LEU A 9 20.94 55.52 18.46
N THR A 10 20.56 56.77 18.22
CA THR A 10 19.16 57.19 18.26
C THR A 10 18.52 56.99 16.89
N ILE A 11 17.51 56.13 16.83
CA ILE A 11 16.80 55.76 15.60
C ILE A 11 15.38 56.30 15.70
N PHE A 12 14.89 56.99 14.66
CA PHE A 12 13.49 57.41 14.59
C PHE A 12 12.69 56.36 13.84
N ALA A 13 11.54 55.95 14.40
CA ALA A 13 10.67 54.97 13.77
C ALA A 13 9.20 55.31 13.99
N ASN A 14 8.38 55.09 12.98
CA ASN A 14 6.94 55.15 13.12
C ASN A 14 6.37 53.79 13.54
N PRO A 15 5.21 53.77 14.23
CA PRO A 15 4.50 52.52 14.49
C PRO A 15 4.19 51.79 13.17
N GLY A 16 4.63 50.54 13.07
CA GLY A 16 4.56 49.74 11.84
C GLY A 16 5.86 49.68 11.03
N ASP A 17 6.87 50.49 11.35
CA ASP A 17 8.17 50.46 10.66
C ASP A 17 9.01 49.25 11.06
N THR A 18 10.00 48.94 10.22
CA THR A 18 11.00 47.91 10.46
C THR A 18 12.37 48.57 10.57
N ILE A 19 13.11 48.25 11.62
CA ILE A 19 14.43 48.80 11.94
C ILE A 19 15.46 47.70 11.73
N SER A 20 16.54 48.02 11.02
CA SER A 20 17.70 47.13 10.91
C SER A 20 18.66 47.37 12.08
N LEU A 21 18.90 46.32 12.87
CA LEU A 21 19.93 46.29 13.91
C LEU A 21 21.15 45.53 13.37
N GLU A 22 22.28 46.21 13.26
CA GLU A 22 23.55 45.57 12.88
C GLU A 22 24.37 45.22 14.12
N LEU A 23 24.72 43.93 14.25
CA LEU A 23 25.58 43.41 15.31
C LEU A 23 26.95 43.03 14.74
N GLN A 24 28.01 43.58 15.34
CA GLN A 24 29.39 43.24 14.96
C GLN A 24 29.89 41.92 15.59
N GLN A 25 29.22 41.45 16.64
CA GLN A 25 29.54 40.21 17.35
C GLN A 25 28.24 39.56 17.84
N PRO A 26 28.20 38.23 18.04
CA PRO A 26 27.04 37.57 18.60
C PRO A 26 26.69 38.11 20.00
N ALA A 27 25.42 38.42 20.22
CA ALA A 27 24.96 38.99 21.49
C ALA A 27 23.53 38.56 21.81
N TYR A 28 23.23 38.49 23.11
CA TYR A 28 21.87 38.35 23.59
C TYR A 28 21.21 39.72 23.60
N VAL A 29 20.24 39.95 22.71
CA VAL A 29 19.57 41.23 22.55
C VAL A 29 18.18 41.19 23.17
N VAL A 30 17.85 42.23 23.93
CA VAL A 30 16.57 42.42 24.60
C VAL A 30 15.98 43.77 24.16
N LEU A 31 14.73 43.73 23.71
CA LEU A 31 13.90 44.89 23.43
C LEU A 31 13.08 45.17 24.70
N GLU A 32 13.33 46.31 25.35
CA GLU A 32 12.75 46.64 26.67
C GLU A 32 11.20 46.69 26.61
N ASP A 33 10.67 47.10 25.46
CA ASP A 33 9.23 47.23 25.24
C ASP A 33 8.65 46.07 24.44
N PRO A 34 7.51 45.48 24.88
CA PRO A 34 6.88 44.33 24.22
C PRO A 34 6.25 44.69 22.87
N CYS A 35 6.14 45.98 22.55
CA CYS A 35 5.66 46.43 21.25
C CYS A 35 6.74 46.37 20.15
N MET A 36 7.99 46.05 20.48
CA MET A 36 9.03 45.78 19.49
C MET A 36 9.39 44.30 19.53
N PHE A 37 9.53 43.67 18.36
CA PHE A 37 9.86 42.25 18.26
C PHE A 37 10.72 41.96 17.03
N PHE A 38 11.53 40.91 17.10
CA PHE A 38 12.29 40.45 15.94
C PHE A 38 11.35 39.82 14.91
N GLU A 39 11.49 40.20 13.64
CA GLU A 39 10.59 39.75 12.57
C GLU A 39 10.67 38.23 12.34
N SER A 40 11.83 37.63 12.61
CA SER A 40 12.09 36.20 12.43
C SER A 40 11.49 35.32 13.54
N THR A 41 11.46 35.80 14.78
CA THR A 41 11.04 35.00 15.95
C THR A 41 9.75 35.47 16.59
N LEU A 42 9.30 36.69 16.27
CA LEU A 42 8.18 37.38 16.91
C LEU A 42 8.34 37.54 18.42
N ASN A 43 9.57 37.42 18.92
CA ASN A 43 9.91 37.60 20.33
C ASN A 43 10.60 38.95 20.55
N ASN A 44 10.56 39.44 21.78
CA ASN A 44 11.24 40.66 22.22
C ASN A 44 12.68 40.42 22.71
N SER A 45 13.11 39.17 22.81
CA SER A 45 14.50 38.81 23.07
C SER A 45 14.95 37.64 22.22
N ALA A 46 16.22 37.65 21.82
CA ALA A 46 16.82 36.58 21.05
C ALA A 46 18.33 36.57 21.21
N ASN A 47 18.93 35.40 21.08
CA ASN A 47 20.38 35.29 20.89
C ASN A 47 20.67 35.44 19.40
N LEU A 48 21.33 36.53 19.03
CA LEU A 48 21.53 36.92 17.63
C LEU A 48 22.99 36.74 17.26
N SER A 49 23.22 36.18 16.07
CA SER A 49 24.56 36.12 15.46
C SER A 49 25.00 37.51 14.98
N GLU A 50 26.28 37.64 14.63
CA GLU A 50 26.74 38.79 13.87
C GLU A 50 25.92 38.97 12.57
N GLY A 51 25.71 40.23 12.16
CA GLY A 51 24.92 40.59 10.97
C GLY A 51 23.75 41.53 11.24
N SER A 52 22.93 41.75 10.19
CA SER A 52 21.74 42.61 10.23
C SER A 52 20.50 41.80 10.63
N HIS A 53 19.77 42.29 11.62
CA HIS A 53 18.53 41.71 12.13
C HIS A 53 17.40 42.72 12.07
N LEU A 54 16.24 42.29 11.59
CA LEU A 54 15.07 43.17 11.46
C LEU A 54 14.23 43.15 12.73
N ILE A 55 13.99 44.33 13.28
CA ILE A 55 13.11 44.57 14.41
C ILE A 55 11.87 45.28 13.90
N LYS A 56 10.70 44.73 14.19
CA LYS A 56 9.42 45.34 13.86
C LYS A 56 8.91 46.16 15.03
N VAL A 57 8.51 47.40 14.76
CA VAL A 57 7.78 48.23 15.72
C VAL A 57 6.28 47.99 15.52
N GLY A 58 5.62 47.47 16.54
CA GLY A 58 4.19 47.19 16.53
C GLY A 58 3.36 48.46 16.33
N ILE A 59 2.21 48.33 15.69
CA ILE A 59 1.39 49.50 15.34
C ILE A 59 0.71 50.17 16.53
N LEU A 60 0.56 49.44 17.63
CA LEU A 60 0.04 49.93 18.91
C LEU A 60 1.16 50.33 19.88
N CYS A 61 2.40 50.47 19.39
CA CYS A 61 3.52 50.84 20.25
C CYS A 61 3.33 52.25 20.79
N THR A 62 3.53 52.41 22.10
CA THR A 62 3.33 53.69 22.77
C THR A 62 4.41 54.68 22.34
N PRO A 63 4.06 55.96 22.07
CA PRO A 63 5.06 56.97 21.70
C PRO A 63 6.06 57.18 22.83
N GLY A 64 7.33 57.38 22.48
CA GLY A 64 8.40 57.58 23.46
C GLY A 64 9.72 56.95 23.03
N GLU A 65 10.69 56.99 23.93
CA GLU A 65 12.00 56.37 23.72
C GLU A 65 11.98 54.92 24.20
N LYS A 66 12.46 54.02 23.34
CA LYS A 66 12.46 52.57 23.53
C LYS A 66 13.90 52.08 23.43
N LYS A 67 14.37 51.29 24.39
CA LYS A 67 15.78 50.88 24.43
C LYS A 67 15.96 49.48 23.86
N ILE A 68 17.09 49.30 23.21
CA ILE A 68 17.61 48.02 22.73
C ILE A 68 18.88 47.76 23.52
N GLU A 69 18.88 46.65 24.25
CA GLU A 69 20.01 46.22 25.06
C GLU A 69 20.67 44.99 24.44
N ALA A 70 22.00 44.96 24.42
CA ALA A 70 22.76 43.76 24.09
C ALA A 70 23.68 43.42 25.25
N ASN A 71 23.57 42.20 25.77
CA ASN A 71 24.32 41.72 26.93
C ASN A 71 24.21 42.63 28.17
N GLY A 72 23.08 43.34 28.32
CA GLY A 72 22.82 44.27 29.42
C GLY A 72 23.33 45.71 29.21
N GLU A 73 23.89 46.03 28.04
CA GLU A 73 24.28 47.39 27.67
C GLU A 73 23.34 47.98 26.63
N ILE A 74 22.97 49.27 26.76
CA ILE A 74 22.11 49.96 25.81
C ILE A 74 22.91 50.27 24.54
N ILE A 75 22.53 49.64 23.43
CA ILE A 75 23.21 49.81 22.14
C ILE A 75 22.47 50.78 21.21
N ALA A 76 21.15 50.90 21.35
CA ALA A 76 20.33 51.81 20.56
C ALA A 76 19.09 52.28 21.33
N VAL A 77 18.62 53.49 20.99
CA VAL A 77 17.38 54.06 21.48
C VAL A 77 16.49 54.39 20.28
N VAL A 78 15.34 53.74 20.20
CA VAL A 78 14.34 53.97 19.17
C VAL A 78 13.32 54.98 19.68
N LYS A 79 13.23 56.13 19.03
CA LYS A 79 12.21 57.14 19.30
C LYS A 79 10.99 56.86 18.44
N VAL A 80 9.92 56.40 19.06
CA VAL A 80 8.66 56.05 18.42
C VAL A 80 7.73 57.27 18.40
N GLU A 81 7.34 57.67 17.19
CA GLU A 81 6.39 58.78 17.01
C GLU A 81 4.93 58.35 17.22
N LYS A 82 4.04 59.32 17.39
CA LYS A 82 2.61 59.03 17.52
C LYS A 82 2.05 58.54 16.18
N ALA A 83 1.47 57.35 16.16
CA ALA A 83 0.76 56.83 15.00
C ALA A 83 -0.33 57.82 14.55
N SER A 84 -0.38 58.08 13.24
CA SER A 84 -1.51 58.82 12.66
C SER A 84 -2.77 57.95 12.68
N GLU A 85 -3.93 58.57 12.95
CA GLU A 85 -5.21 57.86 13.00
C GLU A 85 -5.52 57.10 11.69
N ASN A 86 -5.08 57.64 10.55
CA ASN A 86 -5.23 57.01 9.24
C ASN A 86 -4.43 55.70 9.11
N VAL A 87 -3.24 55.62 9.70
CA VAL A 87 -2.39 54.42 9.65
C VAL A 87 -3.01 53.30 10.50
N ILE A 88 -3.54 53.64 11.67
CA ILE A 88 -4.25 52.69 12.54
C ILE A 88 -5.50 52.17 11.82
N ALA A 89 -6.34 53.05 11.28
CA ALA A 89 -7.58 52.66 10.60
C ALA A 89 -7.35 51.75 9.38
N ASN A 90 -6.32 52.04 8.56
CA ASN A 90 -5.96 51.20 7.41
C ASN A 90 -5.49 49.81 7.87
N TYR A 91 -4.65 49.74 8.90
CA TYR A 91 -4.18 48.46 9.43
C TYR A 91 -5.30 47.62 10.04
N THR A 92 -6.19 48.22 10.82
CA THR A 92 -7.34 47.49 11.38
C THR A 92 -8.19 46.90 10.25
N SER A 93 -8.47 47.70 9.22
CA SER A 93 -9.20 47.24 8.03
C SER A 93 -8.49 46.09 7.30
N GLN A 94 -7.16 46.12 7.21
CA GLN A 94 -6.39 45.04 6.57
C GLN A 94 -6.36 43.76 7.42
N VAL A 95 -6.23 43.89 8.74
CA VAL A 95 -6.24 42.75 9.66
C VAL A 95 -7.60 42.07 9.64
N GLU A 96 -8.70 42.83 9.68
CA GLU A 96 -10.06 42.27 9.58
C GLU A 96 -10.26 41.53 8.26
N ARG A 97 -9.83 42.10 7.13
CA ARG A 97 -9.91 41.43 5.82
C ARG A 97 -9.11 40.13 5.79
N LYS A 98 -7.88 40.14 6.33
CA LYS A 98 -7.04 38.94 6.40
C LYS A 98 -7.64 37.90 7.34
N ALA A 99 -8.19 38.31 8.49
CA ALA A 99 -8.83 37.41 9.43
C ALA A 99 -10.03 36.69 8.80
N VAL A 100 -10.90 37.44 8.10
CA VAL A 100 -12.06 36.88 7.38
C VAL A 100 -11.61 35.96 6.23
N ALA A 101 -10.57 36.34 5.50
CA ALA A 101 -10.02 35.51 4.43
C ALA A 101 -9.43 34.19 4.97
N LEU A 102 -8.65 34.26 6.05
CA LEU A 102 -8.09 33.10 6.75
C LEU A 102 -9.17 32.20 7.31
N GLU A 103 -10.23 32.76 7.91
CA GLU A 103 -11.37 31.98 8.41
C GLU A 103 -12.08 31.22 7.28
N LYS A 104 -12.23 31.85 6.11
CA LYS A 104 -12.81 31.21 4.93
C LYS A 104 -11.92 30.08 4.39
N GLU A 105 -10.61 30.28 4.34
CA GLU A 105 -9.64 29.25 3.93
C GLU A 105 -9.60 28.09 4.93
N LEU A 106 -9.64 28.38 6.22
CA LEU A 106 -9.69 27.39 7.28
C LEU A 106 -10.95 26.53 7.14
N ASN A 107 -12.13 27.14 7.00
CA ASN A 107 -13.38 26.43 6.82
C ASN A 107 -13.40 25.58 5.54
N LYS A 108 -12.81 26.08 4.45
CA LYS A 108 -12.65 25.29 3.22
C LYS A 108 -11.76 24.07 3.43
N THR A 109 -10.64 24.25 4.12
CA THR A 109 -9.69 23.17 4.41
C THR A 109 -10.30 22.12 5.34
N ILE A 110 -11.08 22.54 6.34
CA ILE A 110 -11.84 21.63 7.21
C ILE A 110 -12.82 20.80 6.39
N ALA A 111 -13.58 21.42 5.49
CA ALA A 111 -14.52 20.70 4.63
C ALA A 111 -13.83 19.70 3.69
N GLU A 112 -12.66 20.03 3.15
CA GLU A 112 -11.84 19.12 2.35
C GLU A 112 -11.28 17.95 3.20
N LEU A 113 -10.86 18.23 4.43
CA LEU A 113 -10.39 17.21 5.37
C LEU A 113 -11.51 16.23 5.76
N GLU A 114 -12.73 16.72 5.97
CA GLU A 114 -13.88 15.85 6.25
C GLU A 114 -14.23 14.95 5.06
N ARG A 115 -14.20 15.49 3.84
CA ARG A 115 -14.44 14.69 2.62
C ARG A 115 -13.40 13.60 2.44
N THR A 116 -12.12 13.95 2.54
CA THR A 116 -11.01 12.99 2.42
C THR A 116 -11.06 11.92 3.52
N LYS A 117 -11.45 12.28 4.74
CA LYS A 117 -11.66 11.32 5.83
C LYS A 117 -12.79 10.32 5.51
N GLU A 118 -13.90 10.80 4.96
CA GLU A 118 -15.02 9.93 4.58
C GLU A 118 -14.67 9.02 3.40
N GLU A 119 -13.95 9.52 2.40
CA GLU A 119 -13.41 8.72 1.29
C GLU A 119 -12.42 7.66 1.79
N LEU A 120 -11.54 8.02 2.72
CA LEU A 120 -10.60 7.07 3.33
C LEU A 120 -11.33 5.95 4.06
N LYS A 121 -12.39 6.28 4.80
CA LYS A 121 -13.21 5.28 5.51
C LYS A 121 -13.89 4.33 4.52
N LYS A 122 -14.48 4.86 3.44
CA LYS A 122 -15.07 4.05 2.37
C LYS A 122 -14.05 3.13 1.71
N ASN A 123 -12.85 3.65 1.42
CA ASN A 123 -11.77 2.85 0.85
C ASN A 123 -11.28 1.75 1.80
N GLN A 124 -11.19 2.03 3.10
CA GLN A 124 -10.86 1.00 4.11
C GLN A 124 -11.93 -0.10 4.18
N GLU A 125 -13.21 0.25 4.13
CA GLU A 125 -14.30 -0.73 4.08
C GLU A 125 -14.27 -1.55 2.79
N ALA A 126 -13.99 -0.92 1.65
CA ALA A 126 -13.83 -1.60 0.37
C ALA A 126 -12.63 -2.57 0.38
N MET A 127 -11.49 -2.15 0.94
CA MET A 127 -10.30 -3.00 1.08
C MET A 127 -10.59 -4.24 1.94
N LYS A 128 -11.29 -4.08 3.07
CA LYS A 128 -11.70 -5.23 3.90
C LYS A 128 -12.62 -6.20 3.16
N LYS A 129 -13.54 -5.69 2.33
CA LYS A 129 -14.39 -6.55 1.50
C LYS A 129 -13.57 -7.34 0.48
N LEU A 130 -12.66 -6.67 -0.22
CA LEU A 130 -11.78 -7.32 -1.19
C LEU A 130 -10.86 -8.37 -0.55
N GLU A 131 -10.37 -8.11 0.67
CA GLU A 131 -9.56 -9.06 1.42
C GLU A 131 -10.36 -10.31 1.79
N ASN A 132 -11.59 -10.14 2.27
CA ASN A 132 -12.49 -11.28 2.53
C ASN A 132 -12.84 -12.05 1.26
N GLU A 133 -13.10 -11.37 0.14
CA GLU A 133 -13.37 -12.02 -1.15
C GLU A 133 -12.15 -12.81 -1.64
N LYS A 134 -10.95 -12.26 -1.48
CA LYS A 134 -9.70 -12.96 -1.81
C LYS A 134 -9.55 -14.23 -0.98
N ASP A 135 -9.76 -14.17 0.33
CA ASP A 135 -9.64 -15.33 1.21
C ASP A 135 -10.65 -16.44 0.84
N LEU A 136 -11.89 -16.06 0.49
CA LEU A 136 -12.88 -17.00 -0.02
C LEU A 136 -12.44 -17.66 -1.33
N LEU A 137 -11.91 -16.88 -2.27
CA LEU A 137 -11.41 -17.39 -3.53
C LEU A 137 -10.20 -18.32 -3.34
N GLU A 138 -9.33 -18.05 -2.37
CA GLU A 138 -8.21 -18.95 -2.04
C GLU A 138 -8.71 -20.30 -1.50
N ILE A 139 -9.75 -20.30 -0.67
CA ILE A 139 -10.41 -21.51 -0.17
C ILE A 139 -11.05 -22.29 -1.33
N GLU A 140 -11.80 -21.62 -2.21
CA GLU A 140 -12.41 -22.24 -3.38
C GLU A 140 -11.37 -22.85 -4.32
N LEU A 141 -10.26 -22.13 -4.56
CA LEU A 141 -9.15 -22.63 -5.37
C LEU A 141 -8.54 -23.90 -4.77
N SER A 142 -8.36 -23.95 -3.44
CA SER A 142 -7.86 -25.14 -2.75
C SER A 142 -8.79 -26.33 -2.94
N LEU A 143 -10.10 -26.13 -2.74
CA LEU A 143 -11.10 -27.20 -2.92
C LEU A 143 -11.13 -27.72 -4.36
N VAL A 144 -11.02 -26.83 -5.35
CA VAL A 144 -10.96 -27.22 -6.76
C VAL A 144 -9.70 -28.04 -7.06
N LYS A 145 -8.54 -27.65 -6.51
CA LYS A 145 -7.30 -28.43 -6.65
C LYS A 145 -7.41 -29.82 -6.04
N ASP A 146 -7.99 -29.93 -4.85
CA ASP A 146 -8.20 -31.22 -4.20
C ASP A 146 -9.14 -32.11 -5.01
N ASN A 147 -10.22 -31.55 -5.52
CA ASN A 147 -11.15 -32.27 -6.41
C ASN A 147 -10.45 -32.75 -7.70
N LEU A 148 -9.58 -31.93 -8.29
CA LEU A 148 -8.80 -32.29 -9.47
C LEU A 148 -7.87 -33.48 -9.16
N ASN A 149 -7.15 -33.42 -8.04
CA ASN A 149 -6.27 -34.50 -7.60
C ASN A 149 -7.04 -35.83 -7.40
N ILE A 150 -8.21 -35.76 -6.75
CA ILE A 150 -9.09 -36.93 -6.57
C ILE A 150 -9.55 -37.47 -7.93
N LEU A 151 -9.96 -36.59 -8.84
CA LEU A 151 -10.43 -36.99 -10.16
C LEU A 151 -9.31 -37.64 -10.99
N GLN A 152 -8.09 -37.10 -10.91
CA GLN A 152 -6.91 -37.67 -11.56
C GLN A 152 -6.56 -39.04 -10.99
N ALA A 153 -6.63 -39.23 -9.67
CA ALA A 153 -6.44 -40.54 -9.05
C ALA A 153 -7.49 -41.56 -9.52
N LYS A 154 -8.77 -41.16 -9.58
CA LYS A 154 -9.86 -42.00 -10.11
C LYS A 154 -9.64 -42.36 -11.59
N TYR A 155 -9.22 -41.40 -12.40
CA TYR A 155 -8.91 -41.62 -13.81
C TYR A 155 -7.80 -42.65 -13.98
N ASN A 156 -6.70 -42.51 -13.24
CA ASN A 156 -5.58 -43.45 -13.30
C ASN A 156 -5.99 -44.87 -12.87
N ALA A 157 -6.77 -44.99 -11.79
CA ALA A 157 -7.29 -46.28 -11.33
C ALA A 157 -8.20 -46.94 -12.39
N LEU A 158 -9.08 -46.15 -13.02
CA LEU A 158 -9.97 -46.64 -14.07
C LEU A 158 -9.20 -47.04 -15.33
N SER A 159 -8.17 -46.28 -15.70
CA SER A 159 -7.29 -46.61 -16.83
C SER A 159 -6.58 -47.96 -16.61
N GLN A 160 -6.08 -48.19 -15.41
CA GLN A 160 -5.41 -49.45 -15.05
C GLN A 160 -6.39 -50.63 -15.01
N ASP A 161 -7.62 -50.44 -14.50
CA ASP A 161 -8.66 -51.47 -14.56
C ASP A 161 -9.02 -51.81 -16.01
N LEU A 162 -9.10 -50.81 -16.89
CA LEU A 162 -9.39 -51.00 -18.31
C LEU A 162 -8.28 -51.80 -19.01
N GLU A 163 -7.01 -51.47 -18.78
CA GLU A 163 -5.87 -52.28 -19.28
C GLU A 163 -5.93 -53.72 -18.77
N THR A 164 -6.21 -53.91 -17.48
CA THR A 164 -6.32 -55.26 -16.89
C THR A 164 -7.46 -56.05 -17.53
N LYS A 165 -8.60 -55.41 -17.79
CA LYS A 165 -9.74 -56.04 -18.46
C LYS A 165 -9.43 -56.36 -19.92
N ARG A 166 -8.72 -55.49 -20.65
CA ARG A 166 -8.26 -55.77 -22.01
C ARG A 166 -7.35 -56.99 -22.06
N ALA A 167 -6.35 -57.05 -21.17
CA ALA A 167 -5.45 -58.21 -21.09
C ALA A 167 -6.22 -59.52 -20.77
N LYS A 168 -7.23 -59.47 -19.89
CA LYS A 168 -8.10 -60.63 -19.63
C LYS A 168 -8.92 -61.05 -20.85
N ILE A 169 -9.45 -60.08 -21.62
CA ILE A 169 -10.18 -60.37 -22.86
C ILE A 169 -9.27 -61.06 -23.87
N GLU A 170 -8.05 -60.55 -24.07
CA GLU A 170 -7.06 -61.18 -24.96
C GLU A 170 -6.73 -62.62 -24.54
N GLN A 171 -6.52 -62.85 -23.24
CA GLN A 171 -6.33 -64.22 -22.71
C GLN A 171 -7.52 -65.13 -22.98
N MET A 172 -8.75 -64.65 -22.75
CA MET A 172 -9.96 -65.43 -23.02
C MET A 172 -10.12 -65.73 -24.51
N GLU A 173 -9.77 -64.80 -25.40
CA GLU A 173 -9.78 -65.02 -26.85
C GLU A 173 -8.78 -66.11 -27.27
N GLU A 174 -7.58 -66.12 -26.70
CA GLU A 174 -6.58 -67.18 -26.90
C GLU A 174 -7.08 -68.54 -26.40
N GLU A 175 -7.65 -68.60 -25.19
CA GLU A 175 -8.25 -69.82 -24.64
C GLU A 175 -9.36 -70.35 -25.54
N ILE A 176 -10.28 -69.50 -25.99
CA ILE A 176 -11.36 -69.87 -26.93
C ILE A 176 -10.77 -70.45 -28.21
N LYS A 177 -9.71 -69.86 -28.76
CA LYS A 177 -9.04 -70.36 -29.97
C LYS A 177 -8.42 -71.74 -29.74
N MET A 178 -7.77 -71.95 -28.60
CA MET A 178 -7.23 -73.27 -28.23
C MET A 178 -8.33 -74.32 -28.05
N LEU A 179 -9.39 -74.00 -27.30
CA LEU A 179 -10.54 -74.91 -27.10
C LEU A 179 -11.22 -75.24 -28.44
N SER A 180 -11.37 -74.25 -29.34
CA SER A 180 -11.93 -74.47 -30.67
C SER A 180 -11.08 -75.45 -31.49
N SER A 181 -9.75 -75.27 -31.48
CA SER A 181 -8.81 -76.18 -32.15
C SER A 181 -8.84 -77.59 -31.55
N GLN A 182 -8.89 -77.70 -30.21
CA GLN A 182 -9.02 -78.99 -29.52
C GLN A 182 -10.34 -79.69 -29.87
N SER A 183 -11.45 -78.96 -29.88
CA SER A 183 -12.76 -79.48 -30.28
C SER A 183 -12.75 -79.99 -31.73
N GLN A 184 -12.15 -79.24 -32.66
CA GLN A 184 -12.00 -79.67 -34.04
C GLN A 184 -11.14 -80.94 -34.16
N THR A 185 -10.04 -81.01 -33.43
CA THR A 185 -9.15 -82.18 -33.38
C THR A 185 -9.88 -83.39 -32.79
N PHE A 186 -10.61 -83.21 -31.68
CA PHE A 186 -11.40 -84.26 -31.04
C PHE A 186 -12.48 -84.79 -31.99
N ARG A 187 -13.18 -83.90 -32.69
CA ARG A 187 -14.19 -84.27 -33.68
C ARG A 187 -13.58 -85.06 -34.84
N ALA A 188 -12.43 -84.62 -35.36
CA ALA A 188 -11.70 -85.34 -36.41
C ALA A 188 -11.25 -86.73 -35.96
N SER A 189 -10.65 -86.84 -34.77
CA SER A 189 -10.23 -88.12 -34.17
C SER A 189 -11.41 -89.06 -33.92
N THR A 190 -12.54 -88.54 -33.45
CA THR A 190 -13.76 -89.32 -33.25
C THR A 190 -14.28 -89.88 -34.58
N PHE A 191 -14.34 -89.05 -35.63
CA PHE A 191 -14.74 -89.53 -36.96
C PHE A 191 -13.76 -90.55 -37.54
N PHE A 192 -12.47 -90.38 -37.31
CA PHE A 192 -11.45 -91.34 -37.72
C PHE A 192 -11.64 -92.70 -37.02
N LEU A 193 -11.83 -92.69 -35.70
CA LEU A 193 -12.11 -93.90 -34.93
C LEU A 193 -13.39 -94.59 -35.40
N VAL A 194 -14.48 -93.85 -35.55
CA VAL A 194 -15.76 -94.40 -36.07
C VAL A 194 -15.56 -95.01 -37.46
N SER A 195 -14.77 -94.38 -38.33
CA SER A 195 -14.46 -94.89 -39.67
C SER A 195 -13.67 -96.20 -39.61
N ILE A 196 -12.69 -96.32 -38.71
CA ILE A 196 -11.95 -97.57 -38.47
C ILE A 196 -12.90 -98.67 -37.98
N PHE A 197 -13.79 -98.37 -37.04
CA PHE A 197 -14.75 -99.35 -36.51
C PHE A 197 -15.69 -99.86 -37.59
N ILE A 198 -16.28 -98.96 -38.38
CA ILE A 198 -17.17 -99.32 -39.49
C ILE A 198 -16.41 -100.13 -40.55
N GLY A 199 -15.23 -99.66 -40.97
CA GLY A 199 -14.40 -100.36 -41.95
C GLY A 199 -13.98 -101.76 -41.50
N SER A 200 -13.56 -101.90 -40.24
CA SER A 200 -13.19 -103.19 -39.64
C SER A 200 -14.40 -104.13 -39.56
N PHE A 201 -15.57 -103.62 -39.16
CA PHE A 201 -16.79 -104.41 -39.11
C PHE A 201 -17.23 -104.90 -40.49
N VAL A 202 -17.18 -104.03 -41.51
CA VAL A 202 -17.46 -104.41 -42.90
C VAL A 202 -16.44 -105.43 -43.43
N ALA A 203 -15.15 -105.27 -43.12
CA ALA A 203 -14.12 -106.23 -43.51
C ALA A 203 -14.35 -107.61 -42.89
N VAL A 204 -14.72 -107.69 -41.60
CA VAL A 204 -15.09 -108.94 -40.92
C VAL A 204 -16.35 -109.56 -41.55
N LEU A 205 -17.37 -108.76 -41.87
CA LEU A 205 -18.57 -109.23 -42.58
C LEU A 205 -18.25 -109.77 -43.98
N MET A 206 -17.33 -109.13 -44.72
CA MET A 206 -16.88 -109.62 -46.02
C MET A 206 -16.05 -110.91 -45.90
N MET A 207 -15.23 -111.06 -44.86
CA MET A 207 -14.44 -112.28 -44.62
C MET A 207 -15.30 -113.46 -44.18
N THR A 208 -16.35 -113.23 -43.37
CA THR A 208 -17.31 -114.26 -42.97
C THR A 208 -18.28 -114.65 -44.09
N ARG A 209 -18.33 -113.87 -45.17
CA ARG A 209 -19.19 -114.06 -46.34
C ARG A 209 -18.42 -114.45 -47.60
N ARG A 210 -17.27 -115.12 -47.44
CA ARG A 210 -16.67 -115.91 -48.51
C ARG A 210 -17.20 -117.36 -48.44
N PRO A 211 -17.72 -117.92 -49.55
CA PRO A 211 -18.16 -119.31 -49.64
C PRO A 211 -16.99 -120.30 -49.54
#